data_AF-A5KRE8-F1
#
_entry.id   AF-A5KRE8-F1
#
_cell.length_a   1.000
_cell.length_b   1.000
_cell.length_c   1.000
_cell.angle_alpha   90.00
_cell.angle_beta   90.00
_cell.angle_gamma   90.00
#
_symmetry.space_group_name_H-M   'P 1'
#
loop_
_entity.id
_entity.type
_entity.pdbx_description
1 polymer ?
#
loop_
_entity_poly.entity_id
_entity_poly.type
_entity_poly.pdbx_seq_one_letter_code
_entity_poly.pdbx_strand_id
1 'polypeptide(L)'
;MLLKCPECELQISDKATFCPHCGYPIQPDIKPRKPRNKNNKRKRLPNGFGQISQIKNRNLRNPYRAMVTVGKTSTGRPICKPLKPESYFPTYNDAYAALVEYNKNPYDLKPDITVKELYEKWTAEYFKNATDNYIRTVNSAWAYCSSIYDMRAKDIRSRHIKGCMEEGFRIETRGKKKGEKVYATPGTKSRIKSLFNNMLDYALEYEIVPMNYARTFELSGDVIVEIEKNKKKHFPFDNKEMDLLWKKC
;
A
#
# COMPACT_ATOMS: atom_id res chain seq x y z
N MET A 1 -27.50 62.41 13.74
CA MET A 1 -28.73 63.11 14.11
C MET A 1 -29.88 62.28 13.52
N LEU A 2 -31.13 62.68 13.76
CA LEU A 2 -32.30 62.00 13.18
C LEU A 2 -32.90 62.93 12.13
N LEU A 3 -33.02 62.44 10.90
CA LEU A 3 -33.66 63.14 9.79
C LEU A 3 -35.08 62.61 9.59
N LYS A 4 -35.96 63.44 9.02
CA LYS A 4 -37.29 62.98 8.61
C LYS A 4 -37.21 62.37 7.21
N CYS A 5 -37.88 61.24 7.01
CA CYS A 5 -38.04 60.68 5.69
C CYS A 5 -38.77 61.67 4.77
N PRO A 6 -38.32 61.91 3.54
CA PRO A 6 -39.06 62.75 2.59
C PRO A 6 -40.36 62.08 2.09
N GLU A 7 -40.53 60.77 2.26
CA GLU A 7 -41.73 60.06 1.78
C GLU A 7 -42.76 59.81 2.89
N CYS A 8 -42.32 59.35 4.08
CA CYS A 8 -43.22 58.95 5.16
C CYS A 8 -43.16 59.85 6.40
N GLU A 9 -42.36 60.92 6.37
CA GLU A 9 -42.18 61.94 7.42
C GLU A 9 -41.75 61.42 8.82
N LEU A 10 -41.57 60.11 8.97
CA LEU A 10 -41.09 59.46 10.19
C LEU A 10 -39.60 59.74 10.42
N GLN A 11 -39.19 59.73 11.69
CA GLN A 11 -37.80 59.98 12.10
C GLN A 11 -36.91 58.77 11.81
N ILE A 12 -35.78 59.00 11.14
CA ILE A 12 -34.83 57.98 10.69
C ILE A 12 -33.41 58.45 10.99
N SER A 13 -32.49 57.50 11.21
CA SER A 13 -31.07 57.77 11.39
C SER A 13 -30.44 58.35 10.11
N ASP A 14 -29.63 59.41 10.24
CA ASP A 14 -28.89 60.00 9.10
C ASP A 14 -27.91 59.04 8.41
N LYS A 15 -27.63 57.90 9.04
CA LYS A 15 -26.72 56.87 8.51
C LYS A 15 -27.45 55.73 7.81
N ALA A 16 -28.78 55.77 7.76
CA ALA A 16 -29.56 54.73 7.10
C ALA A 16 -29.45 54.88 5.58
N THR A 17 -29.13 53.79 4.89
CA THR A 17 -29.13 53.75 3.42
C THR A 17 -30.54 53.72 2.83
N PHE A 18 -31.48 53.12 3.56
CA PHE A 18 -32.90 53.05 3.22
C PHE A 18 -33.77 53.36 4.44
N CYS A 19 -34.93 53.95 4.22
CA CYS A 19 -35.93 54.13 5.26
C CYS A 19 -36.45 52.76 5.75
N PRO A 20 -36.43 52.47 7.06
CA PRO A 20 -36.94 51.22 7.60
C PRO A 20 -38.47 51.10 7.54
N HIS A 21 -39.20 52.19 7.31
CA HIS A 21 -40.67 52.21 7.29
C HIS A 21 -41.26 52.10 5.88
N CYS A 22 -40.71 52.82 4.89
CA CYS A 22 -41.23 52.85 3.52
C CYS A 22 -40.24 52.35 2.46
N GLY A 23 -38.97 52.13 2.81
CA GLY A 23 -37.94 51.66 1.87
C GLY A 23 -37.29 52.76 1.02
N TYR A 24 -37.65 54.04 1.21
CA TYR A 24 -37.07 55.16 0.47
C TYR A 24 -35.53 55.22 0.58
N PRO A 25 -34.78 55.33 -0.53
CA PRO A 25 -33.32 55.43 -0.50
C PRO A 25 -32.87 56.82 -0.02
N ILE A 26 -32.34 56.90 1.20
CA ILE A 26 -31.90 58.16 1.83
C ILE A 26 -30.49 58.54 1.34
N GLN A 27 -29.66 57.56 0.99
CA GLN A 27 -28.30 57.75 0.50
C GLN A 27 -28.08 56.96 -0.81
N PRO A 28 -28.54 57.48 -1.96
CA PRO A 28 -28.45 56.76 -3.24
C PRO A 28 -27.02 56.56 -3.75
N ASP A 29 -26.06 57.38 -3.31
CA ASP A 29 -24.67 57.35 -3.79
C ASP A 29 -23.77 56.32 -3.07
N ILE A 30 -24.27 55.66 -2.02
CA ILE A 30 -23.49 54.65 -1.30
C ILE A 30 -23.59 53.33 -2.07
N LYS A 31 -22.55 53.07 -2.86
CA LYS A 31 -22.37 51.77 -3.53
C LYS A 31 -22.44 50.65 -2.48
N PRO A 32 -23.33 49.65 -2.63
CA PRO A 32 -23.38 48.53 -1.71
C PRO A 32 -22.01 47.86 -1.67
N ARG A 33 -21.52 47.53 -0.46
CA ARG A 33 -20.28 46.76 -0.31
C ARG A 33 -20.47 45.46 -1.07
N LYS A 34 -19.75 45.28 -2.18
CA LYS A 34 -19.77 44.02 -2.94
C LYS A 34 -19.51 42.89 -1.95
N PRO A 35 -20.39 41.89 -1.84
CA PRO A 35 -20.12 40.73 -1.00
C PRO A 35 -18.76 40.19 -1.43
N ARG A 36 -17.87 39.96 -0.45
CA ARG A 36 -16.52 39.45 -0.72
C ARG A 36 -16.70 38.21 -1.59
N ASN A 37 -16.18 38.26 -2.81
CA ASN A 37 -16.29 37.18 -3.77
C ASN A 37 -15.84 35.90 -3.04
N LYS A 38 -16.78 35.01 -2.72
CA LYS A 38 -16.49 33.68 -2.18
C LYS A 38 -15.95 32.88 -3.36
N ASN A 39 -14.78 33.26 -3.85
CA ASN A 39 -14.00 32.40 -4.72
C ASN A 39 -13.94 31.06 -3.99
N ASN A 40 -14.23 29.97 -4.68
CA ASN A 40 -14.16 28.59 -4.20
C ASN A 40 -12.76 28.31 -3.64
N LYS A 41 -12.49 28.80 -2.44
CA LYS A 41 -11.25 28.62 -1.72
C LYS A 41 -11.36 27.23 -1.15
N ARG A 42 -10.47 26.36 -1.65
CA ARG A 42 -10.23 25.02 -1.13
C ARG A 42 -10.27 25.06 0.40
N LYS A 43 -10.94 24.09 1.02
CA LYS A 43 -11.03 23.99 2.48
C LYS A 43 -9.62 24.01 3.06
N ARG A 44 -9.44 24.73 4.17
CA ARG A 44 -8.16 24.78 4.87
C ARG A 44 -7.80 23.38 5.36
N LEU A 45 -6.51 23.04 5.32
CA LEU A 45 -6.02 21.79 5.89
C LEU A 45 -6.17 21.82 7.42
N PRO A 46 -6.33 20.65 8.07
CA PRO A 46 -6.31 20.56 9.54
C PRO A 46 -5.01 21.09 10.15
N ASN A 47 -5.08 21.55 11.39
CA ASN A 47 -3.90 22.05 12.10
C ASN A 47 -2.86 20.93 12.25
N GLY A 48 -1.58 21.24 11.94
CA GLY A 48 -0.48 20.28 12.03
C GLY A 48 -0.35 19.32 10.84
N PHE A 49 -1.33 19.26 9.94
CA PHE A 49 -1.35 18.30 8.81
C PHE A 49 -0.26 18.56 7.75
N GLY A 50 0.23 19.80 7.67
CA GLY A 50 1.20 20.25 6.69
C GLY A 50 0.68 21.42 5.84
N GLN A 51 1.40 21.74 4.78
CA GLN A 51 1.09 22.85 3.87
C GLN A 51 1.27 22.42 2.43
N ILE A 52 0.29 22.76 1.58
CA ILE A 52 0.38 22.60 0.13
C ILE A 52 0.42 23.99 -0.49
N SER A 53 1.46 24.26 -1.29
CA SER A 53 1.62 25.55 -1.98
C SER A 53 1.82 25.32 -3.47
N GLN A 54 1.15 26.12 -4.29
CA GLN A 54 1.35 26.11 -5.74
C GLN A 54 2.45 27.12 -6.11
N ILE A 55 3.45 26.67 -6.86
CA ILE A 55 4.46 27.54 -7.46
C ILE A 55 3.83 28.19 -8.69
N LYS A 56 3.53 29.49 -8.57
CA LYS A 56 3.04 30.32 -9.66
C LYS A 56 4.26 31.04 -10.24
N ASN A 57 4.32 31.22 -11.56
CA ASN A 57 5.40 31.89 -12.33
C ASN A 57 6.41 30.97 -13.05
N ARG A 58 6.14 29.66 -13.17
CA ARG A 58 6.93 28.74 -14.01
C ARG A 58 6.04 27.63 -14.57
N ASN A 59 6.32 27.18 -15.78
CA ASN A 59 5.64 26.03 -16.40
C ASN A 59 6.26 24.72 -15.90
N LEU A 60 5.99 24.35 -14.63
CA LEU A 60 6.42 23.06 -14.09
C LEU A 60 5.40 21.97 -14.40
N ARG A 61 5.90 20.77 -14.72
CA ARG A 61 5.08 19.54 -14.75
C ARG A 61 4.41 19.26 -13.40
N ASN A 62 5.13 19.53 -12.31
CA ASN A 62 4.68 19.33 -10.93
C ASN A 62 4.66 20.65 -10.14
N PRO A 63 3.62 21.49 -10.28
CA PRO A 63 3.59 22.83 -9.69
C PRO A 63 3.19 22.86 -8.20
N TYR A 64 2.64 21.77 -7.65
CA TYR A 64 2.19 21.73 -6.25
C TYR A 64 3.25 21.13 -5.35
N ARG A 65 3.70 21.86 -4.33
CA ARG A 65 4.66 21.39 -3.33
C ARG A 65 3.99 21.07 -2.00
N ALA A 66 4.23 19.87 -1.47
CA ALA A 66 3.79 19.44 -0.15
C ALA A 66 4.91 19.62 0.90
N MET A 67 4.54 20.15 2.07
CA MET A 67 5.43 20.39 3.20
C MET A 67 4.81 19.81 4.47
N VAL A 68 5.63 19.15 5.29
CA VAL A 68 5.25 18.55 6.57
C VAL A 68 5.70 19.45 7.72
N THR A 69 4.89 19.55 8.77
CA THR A 69 5.27 20.24 10.01
C THR A 69 6.03 19.26 10.92
N VAL A 70 7.33 19.47 11.14
CA VAL A 70 8.18 18.56 11.94
C VAL A 70 8.23 18.95 13.42
N GLY A 71 8.01 20.23 13.72
CA GLY A 71 8.05 20.74 15.08
C GLY A 71 7.63 22.20 15.15
N LYS A 72 7.86 22.84 16.30
CA LYS A 72 7.65 24.28 16.48
C LYS A 72 8.96 24.92 16.96
N THR A 73 9.24 26.12 16.51
CA THR A 73 10.32 26.94 17.08
C THR A 73 9.97 27.35 18.51
N SER A 74 10.96 27.82 19.28
CA SER A 74 10.77 28.39 20.62
C SER A 74 9.72 29.51 20.68
N THR A 75 9.51 30.21 19.56
CA THR A 75 8.49 31.25 19.35
C THR A 75 7.11 30.72 18.95
N GLY A 76 6.91 29.40 18.94
CA GLY A 76 5.65 28.74 18.60
C GLY A 76 5.32 28.63 17.11
N ARG A 77 6.20 29.09 16.20
CA ARG A 77 5.98 28.98 14.76
C ARG A 77 6.25 27.55 14.26
N PRO A 78 5.39 26.99 13.39
CA PRO A 78 5.61 25.65 12.84
C PRO A 78 6.85 25.60 11.94
N ILE A 79 7.69 24.58 12.12
CA ILE A 79 8.85 24.28 11.28
C ILE A 79 8.39 23.35 10.16
N CYS A 80 8.26 23.88 8.95
CA CYS A 80 7.84 23.12 7.78
C CYS A 80 9.05 22.62 6.98
N LYS A 81 9.13 21.32 6.70
CA LYS A 81 10.13 20.71 5.81
C LYS A 81 9.47 20.10 4.58
N PRO A 82 10.15 20.02 3.41
CA PRO A 82 9.61 19.34 2.24
C PRO A 82 9.28 17.88 2.56
N LEU A 83 8.15 17.39 2.04
CA LEU A 83 7.82 15.98 2.12
C LEU A 83 8.91 15.17 1.37
N LYS A 84 9.39 14.10 1.99
CA LYS A 84 10.32 13.14 1.38
C LYS A 84 9.60 11.79 1.22
N PRO A 85 9.91 10.97 0.21
CA PRO A 85 10.94 11.18 -0.82
C PRO A 85 10.54 12.20 -1.92
N GLU A 86 9.26 12.27 -2.28
CA GLU A 86 8.75 13.22 -3.27
C GLU A 86 8.05 14.42 -2.61
N SER A 87 8.43 15.63 -3.02
CA SER A 87 7.85 16.88 -2.50
C SER A 87 6.97 17.63 -3.51
N TYR A 88 7.03 17.28 -4.80
CA TYR A 88 6.39 18.02 -5.89
C TYR A 88 5.43 17.14 -6.68
N PHE A 89 4.19 17.58 -6.82
CA PHE A 89 3.08 16.84 -7.40
C PHE A 89 2.38 17.63 -8.54
N PRO A 90 1.76 16.92 -9.51
CA PRO A 90 1.07 17.55 -10.63
C PRO A 90 -0.25 18.21 -10.23
N THR A 91 -1.01 17.62 -9.29
CA THR A 91 -2.28 18.19 -8.81
C THR A 91 -2.27 18.47 -7.29
N TYR A 92 -3.22 19.30 -6.84
CA TYR A 92 -3.42 19.56 -5.41
C TYR A 92 -3.89 18.29 -4.67
N ASN A 93 -4.70 17.46 -5.33
CA ASN A 93 -5.24 16.24 -4.73
C ASN A 93 -4.13 15.21 -4.52
N ASP A 94 -3.19 15.09 -5.46
CA ASP A 94 -2.02 14.21 -5.32
C ASP A 94 -1.14 14.66 -4.14
N ALA A 95 -0.88 15.96 -4.03
CA ALA A 95 -0.16 16.53 -2.89
C ALA A 95 -0.89 16.31 -1.56
N TYR A 96 -2.23 16.36 -1.57
CA TYR A 96 -3.05 16.08 -0.39
C TYR A 96 -3.00 14.59 -0.02
N ALA A 97 -3.12 13.70 -0.99
CA ALA A 97 -3.02 12.25 -0.78
C ALA A 97 -1.66 11.87 -0.19
N ALA A 98 -0.57 12.46 -0.70
CA ALA A 98 0.77 12.26 -0.16
C ALA A 98 0.90 12.73 1.31
N LEU A 99 0.27 13.85 1.69
CA LEU A 99 0.23 14.28 3.09
C LEU A 99 -0.67 13.38 3.95
N VAL A 100 -1.77 12.85 3.43
CA VAL A 100 -2.60 11.86 4.15
C VAL A 100 -1.78 10.59 4.42
N GLU A 101 -1.07 10.09 3.42
CA GLU A 101 -0.22 8.90 3.52
C GLU A 101 0.91 9.09 4.52
N TYR A 102 1.59 10.24 4.46
CA TYR A 102 2.60 10.61 5.44
C TYR A 102 2.03 10.67 6.87
N ASN A 103 0.87 11.29 7.07
CA ASN A 103 0.26 11.38 8.40
C ASN A 103 -0.26 10.02 8.91
N LYS A 104 -0.57 9.07 8.01
CA LYS A 104 -0.87 7.69 8.40
C LYS A 104 0.39 6.99 8.92
N ASN A 105 1.52 7.12 8.20
CA ASN A 105 2.79 6.46 8.55
C ASN A 105 3.99 7.45 8.45
N PRO A 106 4.27 8.28 9.47
CA PRO A 106 5.24 9.39 9.40
C PRO A 106 6.72 8.99 9.18
N TYR A 107 7.05 7.71 9.38
CA TYR A 107 8.43 7.20 9.42
C TYR A 107 8.79 6.23 8.29
N ASP A 108 7.84 5.81 7.44
CA ASP A 108 8.13 4.89 6.33
C ASP A 108 8.49 5.68 5.07
N LEU A 109 9.76 6.12 5.02
CA LEU A 109 10.33 6.89 3.90
C LEU A 109 10.92 5.99 2.80
N LYS A 110 10.90 4.67 2.98
CA LYS A 110 11.49 3.72 2.05
C LYS A 110 10.46 3.28 1.01
N PRO A 111 10.88 3.05 -0.25
CA PRO A 111 9.99 2.44 -1.23
C PRO A 111 9.56 1.05 -0.74
N ASP A 112 8.32 0.68 -1.03
CA ASP A 112 7.79 -0.64 -0.71
C ASP A 112 8.66 -1.73 -1.36
N ILE A 113 9.00 -2.74 -0.57
CA ILE A 113 9.83 -3.87 -1.01
C ILE A 113 9.00 -4.77 -1.94
N THR A 114 9.62 -5.25 -3.02
CA THR A 114 9.01 -6.25 -3.92
C THR A 114 8.98 -7.64 -3.28
N VAL A 115 8.12 -8.55 -3.76
CA VAL A 115 8.08 -9.92 -3.20
C VAL A 115 9.39 -10.64 -3.40
N LYS A 116 10.06 -10.40 -4.53
CA LYS A 116 11.39 -10.93 -4.80
C LYS A 116 12.43 -10.46 -3.78
N GLU A 117 12.49 -9.16 -3.50
CA GLU A 117 13.41 -8.63 -2.49
C GLU A 117 13.06 -9.12 -1.08
N LEU A 118 11.78 -9.30 -0.76
CA LEU A 118 11.35 -9.89 0.49
C LEU A 118 11.87 -11.33 0.62
N TYR A 119 11.75 -12.13 -0.44
CA TYR A 119 12.27 -13.48 -0.48
C TYR A 119 13.79 -13.52 -0.26
N GLU A 120 14.54 -12.64 -0.92
CA GLU A 120 16.00 -12.55 -0.77
C GLU A 120 16.41 -12.18 0.67
N LYS A 121 15.72 -11.21 1.30
CA LYS A 121 15.98 -10.84 2.71
C LYS A 121 15.63 -11.97 3.68
N TRP A 122 14.46 -12.58 3.52
CA TRP A 122 14.02 -13.69 4.36
C TRP A 122 14.96 -14.88 4.24
N THR A 123 15.32 -15.28 3.02
CA THR A 123 16.22 -16.43 2.81
C THR A 123 17.63 -16.19 3.32
N ALA A 124 18.14 -14.95 3.28
CA ALA A 124 19.44 -14.60 3.83
C ALA A 124 19.54 -14.85 5.35
N GLU A 125 18.44 -14.67 6.08
CA GLU A 125 18.39 -14.98 7.52
C GLU A 125 18.01 -16.44 7.77
N TYR A 126 16.95 -16.91 7.12
CA TYR A 126 16.34 -18.21 7.38
C TYR A 126 17.23 -19.39 6.95
N PHE A 127 18.04 -19.23 5.91
CA PHE A 127 18.90 -20.31 5.43
C PHE A 127 20.20 -20.50 6.22
N LYS A 128 20.56 -19.57 7.11
CA LYS A 128 21.79 -19.69 7.94
C LYS A 128 21.81 -20.98 8.77
N ASN A 129 20.63 -21.41 9.24
CA ASN A 129 20.47 -22.59 10.09
C ASN A 129 19.80 -23.77 9.35
N ALA A 130 19.59 -23.66 8.03
CA ALA A 130 18.82 -24.65 7.27
C ALA A 130 19.71 -25.72 6.62
N THR A 131 19.15 -26.91 6.41
CA THR A 131 19.81 -27.98 5.65
C THR A 131 19.76 -27.71 4.15
N ASP A 132 20.79 -28.14 3.41
CA ASP A 132 20.85 -27.94 1.94
C ASP A 132 19.64 -28.53 1.21
N ASN A 133 19.13 -29.68 1.67
CA ASN A 133 17.94 -30.29 1.09
C ASN A 133 16.67 -29.43 1.28
N TYR A 134 16.55 -28.77 2.43
CA TYR A 134 15.46 -27.84 2.69
C TYR A 134 15.57 -26.59 1.80
N ILE A 135 16.78 -26.01 1.69
CA ILE A 135 17.07 -24.86 0.82
C ILE A 135 16.67 -25.15 -0.63
N ARG A 136 17.07 -26.32 -1.16
CA ARG A 136 16.68 -26.78 -2.51
C ARG A 136 15.17 -26.89 -2.66
N THR A 137 14.49 -27.40 -1.64
CA THR A 137 13.03 -27.55 -1.64
C THR A 137 12.33 -26.19 -1.72
N VAL A 138 12.76 -25.22 -0.90
CA VAL A 138 12.21 -23.86 -0.89
C VAL A 138 12.47 -23.16 -2.23
N ASN A 139 13.71 -23.19 -2.73
CA ASN A 139 14.06 -22.61 -4.03
C ASN A 139 13.28 -23.25 -5.18
N SER A 140 13.02 -24.56 -5.11
CA SER A 140 12.22 -25.25 -6.13
C SER A 140 10.76 -24.80 -6.15
N ALA A 141 10.17 -24.53 -4.98
CA ALA A 141 8.80 -24.03 -4.86
C ALA A 141 8.72 -22.55 -5.31
N TRP A 142 9.72 -21.74 -4.94
CA TRP A 142 9.83 -20.35 -5.34
C TRP A 142 9.82 -20.16 -6.86
N ALA A 143 10.44 -21.08 -7.61
CA ALA A 143 10.50 -21.04 -9.07
C ALA A 143 9.11 -21.08 -9.77
N TYR A 144 8.07 -21.61 -9.10
CA TYR A 144 6.69 -21.61 -9.61
C TYR A 144 5.95 -20.29 -9.37
N CYS A 145 6.50 -19.41 -8.53
CA CYS A 145 5.86 -18.18 -8.05
C CYS A 145 6.27 -16.93 -8.86
N SER A 146 6.81 -17.11 -10.07
CA SER A 146 7.37 -16.04 -10.90
C SER A 146 6.37 -14.93 -11.23
N SER A 147 5.07 -15.23 -11.25
CA SER A 147 3.99 -14.26 -11.50
C SER A 147 3.88 -13.15 -10.45
N ILE A 148 4.41 -13.36 -9.24
CA ILE A 148 4.27 -12.42 -8.11
C ILE A 148 5.57 -11.63 -7.85
N TYR A 149 6.69 -11.97 -8.49
CA TYR A 149 8.01 -11.44 -8.12
C TYR A 149 8.09 -9.90 -8.08
N ASP A 150 7.52 -9.24 -9.07
CA ASP A 150 7.57 -7.78 -9.22
C ASP A 150 6.44 -7.04 -8.47
N MET A 151 5.54 -7.78 -7.82
CA MET A 151 4.47 -7.20 -7.01
C MET A 151 5.03 -6.62 -5.71
N ARG A 152 4.37 -5.61 -5.14
CA ARG A 152 4.70 -5.11 -3.80
C ARG A 152 4.31 -6.15 -2.76
N ALA A 153 5.17 -6.38 -1.77
CA ALA A 153 4.90 -7.35 -0.69
C ALA A 153 3.60 -7.02 0.08
N LYS A 154 3.32 -5.73 0.32
CA LYS A 154 2.10 -5.24 0.99
C LYS A 154 0.81 -5.56 0.24
N ASP A 155 0.88 -5.75 -1.08
CA ASP A 155 -0.27 -5.97 -1.95
C ASP A 155 -0.58 -7.46 -2.20
N ILE A 156 0.25 -8.37 -1.69
CA ILE A 156 -0.03 -9.80 -1.76
C ILE A 156 -1.36 -10.09 -1.06
N ARG A 157 -2.21 -10.89 -1.70
CA ARG A 157 -3.48 -11.38 -1.17
C ARG A 157 -3.55 -12.88 -1.39
N SER A 158 -4.49 -13.53 -0.70
CA SER A 158 -4.73 -14.98 -0.82
C SER A 158 -4.98 -15.42 -2.27
N ARG A 159 -5.64 -14.58 -3.10
CA ARG A 159 -5.85 -14.86 -4.53
C ARG A 159 -4.56 -15.05 -5.31
N HIS A 160 -3.52 -14.26 -5.01
CA HIS A 160 -2.25 -14.32 -5.72
C HIS A 160 -1.54 -15.63 -5.37
N ILE A 161 -1.50 -15.97 -4.07
CA ILE A 161 -0.89 -17.22 -3.59
C ILE A 161 -1.59 -18.44 -4.20
N LYS A 162 -2.93 -18.43 -4.24
CA LYS A 162 -3.72 -19.48 -4.92
C LYS A 162 -3.41 -19.55 -6.42
N GLY A 163 -3.28 -18.41 -7.10
CA GLY A 163 -2.85 -18.35 -8.49
C GLY A 163 -1.49 -19.03 -8.72
N CYS A 164 -0.50 -18.81 -7.86
CA CYS A 164 0.78 -19.52 -7.94
C CYS A 164 0.66 -21.04 -7.73
N MET A 165 -0.33 -21.50 -6.96
CA MET A 165 -0.55 -22.93 -6.74
C MET A 165 -1.26 -23.59 -7.92
N GLU A 166 -2.18 -22.89 -8.59
CA GLU A 166 -3.01 -23.44 -9.66
C GLU A 166 -2.37 -23.25 -11.04
N GLU A 167 -1.91 -22.03 -11.34
CA GLU A 167 -1.41 -21.62 -12.65
C GLU A 167 0.13 -21.55 -12.71
N GLY A 168 0.79 -21.64 -11.55
CA GLY A 168 2.24 -21.59 -11.44
C GLY A 168 2.90 -22.69 -12.26
N PHE A 169 3.78 -22.29 -13.17
CA PHE A 169 4.56 -23.20 -14.00
C PHE A 169 6.04 -22.89 -13.89
N ARG A 170 6.86 -23.93 -14.02
CA ARG A 170 8.30 -23.83 -14.17
C ARG A 170 8.71 -24.43 -15.51
N ILE A 171 9.65 -23.78 -16.18
CA ILE A 171 10.29 -24.32 -17.39
C ILE A 171 11.38 -25.29 -16.94
N GLU A 172 11.27 -26.55 -17.37
CA GLU A 172 12.25 -27.56 -17.00
C GLU A 172 13.53 -27.38 -17.82
N THR A 173 14.66 -27.25 -17.14
CA THR A 173 15.96 -26.98 -17.78
C THR A 173 16.77 -28.23 -18.06
N ARG A 174 16.41 -29.37 -17.44
CA ARG A 174 17.16 -30.63 -17.47
C ARG A 174 16.22 -31.82 -17.63
N GLY A 175 16.66 -32.88 -18.30
CA GLY A 175 15.89 -34.13 -18.46
C GLY A 175 15.13 -34.24 -19.78
N LYS A 176 14.25 -35.24 -19.88
CA LYS A 176 13.51 -35.60 -21.11
C LYS A 176 12.47 -34.55 -21.53
N LYS A 177 11.97 -33.75 -20.59
CA LYS A 177 10.92 -32.72 -20.79
C LYS A 177 11.50 -31.29 -20.83
N LYS A 178 12.74 -31.16 -21.28
CA LYS A 178 13.44 -29.87 -21.34
C LYS A 178 12.66 -28.88 -22.22
N GLY A 179 12.37 -27.71 -21.68
CA GLY A 179 11.61 -26.65 -22.37
C GLY A 179 10.09 -26.74 -22.21
N GLU A 180 9.56 -27.81 -21.62
CA GLU A 180 8.13 -27.92 -21.34
C GLU A 180 7.74 -27.13 -20.08
N LYS A 181 6.48 -26.68 -20.06
CA LYS A 181 5.87 -26.08 -18.87
C LYS A 181 5.41 -27.19 -17.93
N VAL A 182 6.04 -27.28 -16.77
CA VAL A 182 5.64 -28.19 -15.70
C VAL A 182 4.81 -27.40 -14.69
N TYR A 183 3.59 -27.86 -14.44
CA TYR A 183 2.70 -27.30 -13.42
C TYR A 183 2.94 -27.91 -12.05
N ALA A 184 2.53 -27.19 -11.00
CA ALA A 184 2.72 -27.63 -9.62
C ALA A 184 1.94 -28.92 -9.31
N THR A 185 2.66 -29.99 -8.97
CA THR A 185 2.13 -31.19 -8.31
C THR A 185 1.48 -30.86 -6.95
N PRO A 186 0.60 -31.72 -6.41
CA PRO A 186 -0.02 -31.51 -5.09
C PRO A 186 0.99 -31.25 -3.97
N GLY A 187 2.09 -32.02 -3.94
CA GLY A 187 3.17 -31.83 -2.97
C GLY A 187 3.89 -30.48 -3.12
N THR A 188 4.07 -29.99 -4.34
CA THR A 188 4.61 -28.64 -4.57
C THR A 188 3.61 -27.54 -4.20
N LYS A 189 2.30 -27.72 -4.42
CA LYS A 189 1.27 -26.76 -3.96
C LYS A 189 1.31 -26.60 -2.44
N SER A 190 1.46 -27.70 -1.71
CA SER A 190 1.64 -27.66 -0.24
C SER A 190 2.91 -26.91 0.17
N ARG A 191 4.03 -27.16 -0.50
CA ARG A 191 5.31 -26.46 -0.24
C ARG A 191 5.24 -24.96 -0.56
N ILE A 192 4.57 -24.56 -1.65
CA ILE A 192 4.36 -23.15 -2.00
C ILE A 192 3.62 -22.45 -0.85
N LYS A 193 2.57 -23.08 -0.31
CA LYS A 193 1.86 -22.52 0.83
C LYS A 193 2.75 -22.40 2.07
N SER A 194 3.50 -23.43 2.42
CA SER A 194 4.45 -23.38 3.55
C SER A 194 5.50 -22.27 3.38
N LEU A 195 6.00 -22.09 2.15
CA LEU A 195 6.94 -21.02 1.80
C LEU A 195 6.33 -19.64 2.08
N PHE A 196 5.13 -19.37 1.58
CA PHE A 196 4.48 -18.07 1.79
C PHE A 196 4.08 -17.85 3.24
N ASN A 197 3.69 -18.89 3.98
CA ASN A 197 3.43 -18.78 5.42
C ASN A 197 4.66 -18.24 6.17
N ASN A 198 5.81 -18.90 6.01
CA ASN A 198 7.05 -18.52 6.70
C ASN A 198 7.57 -17.15 6.24
N MET A 199 7.54 -16.90 4.93
CA MET A 199 8.02 -15.64 4.36
C MET A 199 7.15 -14.45 4.82
N LEU A 200 5.83 -14.60 4.89
CA LEU A 200 4.94 -13.54 5.37
C LEU A 200 4.91 -13.41 6.89
N ASP A 201 5.22 -14.47 7.65
CA ASP A 201 5.45 -14.36 9.10
C ASP A 201 6.68 -13.48 9.38
N TYR A 202 7.79 -13.71 8.66
CA TYR A 202 8.96 -12.82 8.68
C TYR A 202 8.56 -11.39 8.27
N ALA A 203 7.82 -11.23 7.18
CA ALA A 203 7.40 -9.91 6.71
C ALA A 203 6.52 -9.16 7.73
N LEU A 204 5.72 -9.88 8.51
CA LEU A 204 4.88 -9.32 9.57
C LEU A 204 5.72 -8.91 10.78
N GLU A 205 6.71 -9.71 11.17
CA GLU A 205 7.64 -9.40 12.27
C GLU A 205 8.41 -8.10 12.02
N TYR A 206 8.84 -7.87 10.77
CA TYR A 206 9.55 -6.65 10.37
C TYR A 206 8.63 -5.50 9.93
N GLU A 207 7.32 -5.61 10.20
CA GLU A 207 6.29 -4.61 9.85
C GLU A 207 6.25 -4.25 8.35
N ILE A 208 6.76 -5.13 7.49
CA ILE A 208 6.77 -4.94 6.03
C ILE A 208 5.36 -5.13 5.48
N VAL A 209 4.62 -6.12 6.01
CA VAL A 209 3.26 -6.45 5.58
C VAL A 209 2.32 -6.36 6.78
N PRO A 210 1.11 -5.77 6.62
CA PRO A 210 0.18 -5.58 7.75
C PRO A 210 -0.44 -6.88 8.26
N MET A 211 -0.53 -7.93 7.42
CA MET A 211 -1.18 -9.20 7.76
C MET A 211 -0.63 -10.35 6.92
N ASN A 212 -0.51 -11.53 7.52
CA ASN A 212 -0.15 -12.74 6.80
C ASN A 212 -1.38 -13.35 6.08
N TYR A 213 -1.52 -13.04 4.78
CA TYR A 213 -2.61 -13.57 3.95
C TYR A 213 -2.51 -15.07 3.65
N ALA A 214 -1.33 -15.69 3.76
CA ALA A 214 -1.17 -17.12 3.53
C ALA A 214 -1.88 -17.97 4.61
N ARG A 215 -2.00 -17.43 5.83
CA ARG A 215 -2.75 -18.04 6.94
C ARG A 215 -4.27 -17.94 6.81
N THR A 216 -4.79 -17.14 5.87
CA THR A 216 -6.26 -16.92 5.72
C THR A 216 -6.97 -18.06 5.00
N PHE A 217 -6.25 -18.99 4.39
CA PHE A 217 -6.85 -20.09 3.65
C PHE A 217 -6.14 -21.42 3.94
N GLU A 218 -6.88 -22.51 3.81
CA GLU A 218 -6.37 -23.87 3.94
C GLU A 218 -6.08 -24.52 2.59
N LEU A 219 -5.24 -25.56 2.59
CA LEU A 219 -5.11 -26.39 1.38
C LEU A 219 -6.43 -27.14 1.21
N SER A 220 -6.92 -27.28 -0.03
CA SER A 220 -8.12 -28.06 -0.29
C SER A 220 -7.92 -29.51 0.15
N GLY A 221 -8.98 -30.12 0.71
CA GLY A 221 -8.95 -31.50 1.17
C GLY A 221 -8.50 -32.49 0.09
N ASP A 222 -8.92 -32.25 -1.16
CA ASP A 222 -8.54 -33.08 -2.32
C ASP A 222 -7.03 -33.11 -2.53
N VAL A 223 -6.36 -31.96 -2.40
CA VAL A 223 -4.89 -31.86 -2.53
C VAL A 223 -4.20 -32.64 -1.41
N ILE A 224 -4.75 -32.62 -0.19
CA ILE A 224 -4.20 -33.37 0.95
C ILE A 224 -4.34 -34.88 0.70
N VAL A 225 -5.51 -35.34 0.27
CA VAL A 225 -5.77 -36.75 -0.07
C VAL A 225 -4.86 -37.21 -1.21
N GLU A 226 -4.66 -36.40 -2.25
CA GLU A 226 -3.74 -36.71 -3.35
C GLU A 226 -2.28 -36.80 -2.88
N ILE A 227 -1.87 -35.93 -1.96
CA ILE A 227 -0.53 -36.01 -1.35
C ILE A 227 -0.37 -37.35 -0.63
N GLU A 228 -1.37 -37.77 0.15
CA GLU A 228 -1.33 -39.05 0.87
C GLU A 228 -1.33 -40.26 -0.06
N LYS A 229 -2.14 -40.25 -1.12
CA LYS A 229 -2.15 -41.31 -2.14
C LYS A 229 -0.81 -41.42 -2.86
N ASN A 230 -0.15 -40.29 -3.12
CA ASN A 230 1.14 -40.26 -3.82
C ASN A 230 2.33 -40.57 -2.90
N LYS A 231 2.16 -40.66 -1.58
CA LYS A 231 3.23 -41.09 -0.66
C LYS A 231 3.52 -42.56 -0.87
N LYS A 232 4.62 -42.87 -1.57
CA LYS A 232 5.21 -44.21 -1.57
C LYS A 232 5.81 -44.46 -0.18
N LYS A 233 5.16 -45.31 0.61
CA LYS A 233 5.70 -45.78 1.88
C LYS A 233 6.93 -46.64 1.60
N HIS A 234 8.02 -46.36 2.30
CA HIS A 234 9.17 -47.25 2.30
C HIS A 234 8.83 -48.45 3.18
N PHE A 235 9.03 -49.65 2.68
CA PHE A 235 8.90 -50.88 3.45
C PHE A 235 10.31 -51.44 3.71
N PRO A 236 10.60 -51.93 4.92
CA PRO A 236 11.84 -52.69 5.14
C PRO A 236 11.81 -53.96 4.29
N PHE A 237 12.99 -54.38 3.80
CA PHE A 237 13.13 -55.65 3.11
C PHE A 237 12.85 -56.81 4.06
N ASP A 238 12.19 -57.86 3.57
CA ASP A 238 12.05 -59.10 4.33
C ASP A 238 13.39 -59.85 4.41
N ASN A 239 13.55 -60.71 5.42
CA ASN A 239 14.77 -61.50 5.61
C ASN A 239 15.11 -62.33 4.36
N LYS A 240 14.10 -62.85 3.66
CA LYS A 240 14.28 -63.58 2.40
C LYS A 240 14.79 -62.70 1.26
N GLU A 241 14.33 -61.45 1.18
CA GLU A 241 14.76 -60.48 0.18
C GLU A 241 16.18 -60.02 0.48
N MET A 242 16.52 -59.83 1.76
CA MET A 242 17.88 -59.53 2.22
C MET A 242 18.83 -60.66 1.88
N ASP A 243 18.50 -61.92 2.20
CA ASP A 243 19.33 -63.08 1.86
C ASP A 243 19.57 -63.21 0.34
N LEU A 244 18.56 -62.88 -0.46
CA LEU A 244 18.66 -62.91 -1.92
C LEU A 244 19.50 -61.73 -2.46
N LEU A 245 19.46 -60.58 -1.79
CA LEU A 245 20.32 -59.42 -2.07
C LEU A 245 21.79 -59.77 -1.77
N TRP A 246 22.07 -60.35 -0.59
CA TRP A 246 23.41 -60.74 -0.16
C TRP A 246 24.01 -61.88 -1.00
N LYS A 247 23.19 -62.80 -1.52
CA LYS A 247 23.65 -63.85 -2.46
C LYS A 247 24.04 -63.32 -3.84
N LYS A 248 23.61 -62.11 -4.20
CA LYS A 248 23.89 -61.47 -5.49
C LYS A 248 24.92 -60.34 -5.40
N CYS A 249 25.42 -60.03 -4.21
CA CYS A 249 26.60 -59.19 -3.98
C CYS A 249 27.86 -60.05 -3.96
#